data_AF-A0A6N3B9W5-F1
#
_entry.id   AF-A0A6N3B9W5-F1
#
_cell.length_a   1.000
_cell.length_b   1.000
_cell.length_c   1.000
_cell.angle_alpha   90.00
_cell.angle_beta   90.00
_cell.angle_gamma   90.00
#
_symmetry.space_group_name_H-M   'P 1'
#
loop_
_entity.id
_entity.type
_entity.pdbx_description
1 polymer ?
#
loop_
_entity_poly.entity_id
_entity_poly.type
_entity_poly.pdbx_seq_one_letter_code
_entity_poly.pdbx_strand_id
1 'polypeptide(L)'
;MLKVTLKNGNEYELLEDTTVYPSGSPNARSRMEIHMAEDAMTAAEFEAAFMDEAATAKIRLTKTTDEDNTKIVFDTVYQHYCLVASIGKKRVSKTDIATGQVVEEMHLVAELEQRTYIEQQLAALGL
;
A
#
# COMPACT_ATOMS: atom_id res chain seq x y z
N MET A 1 -10.90 10.09 3.21
CA MET A 1 -9.61 10.09 2.49
C MET A 1 -8.63 9.13 3.14
N LEU A 2 -8.02 8.23 2.36
CA LEU A 2 -6.95 7.32 2.79
C LEU A 2 -5.59 7.84 2.29
N LYS A 3 -4.59 7.84 3.17
CA LYS A 3 -3.24 8.32 2.86
C LYS A 3 -2.19 7.34 3.37
N VAL A 4 -1.09 7.23 2.63
CA VAL A 4 0.16 6.61 3.08
C VAL A 4 1.22 7.66 3.36
N THR A 5 1.95 7.48 4.46
CA THR A 5 3.21 8.17 4.74
C THR A 5 4.33 7.14 4.77
N LEU A 6 5.35 7.31 3.92
CA LEU A 6 6.55 6.48 3.88
C LEU A 6 7.58 6.95 4.91
N LYS A 7 8.60 6.13 5.18
CA LYS A 7 9.66 6.44 6.17
C LYS A 7 10.43 7.72 5.84
N ASN A 8 10.62 8.01 4.56
CA ASN A 8 11.29 9.21 4.08
C ASN A 8 10.44 10.50 4.23
N GLY A 9 9.20 10.38 4.70
CA GLY A 9 8.28 11.50 4.91
C GLY A 9 7.37 11.80 3.72
N ASN A 10 7.55 11.11 2.57
CA ASN A 10 6.68 11.29 1.43
C ASN A 10 5.26 10.80 1.75
N GLU A 11 4.27 11.56 1.28
CA GLU A 11 2.86 11.27 1.48
C GLU A 11 2.13 11.13 0.15
N TYR A 12 1.25 10.13 0.07
CA TYR A 12 0.46 9.87 -1.13
C TYR A 12 -0.98 9.53 -0.76
N GLU A 13 -1.93 10.04 -1.55
CA GLU A 13 -3.32 9.65 -1.44
C GLU A 13 -3.54 8.26 -2.07
N LEU A 14 -4.32 7.43 -1.39
CA LEU A 14 -4.59 6.06 -1.79
C LEU A 14 -6.08 5.85 -2.04
N LEU A 15 -6.37 4.88 -2.91
CA LEU A 15 -7.71 4.36 -3.10
C LEU A 15 -8.08 3.41 -1.95
N GLU A 16 -9.37 3.38 -1.61
CA GLU A 16 -9.95 2.55 -0.55
C GLU A 16 -9.82 1.04 -0.82
N ASP A 17 -9.45 0.64 -2.04
CA ASP A 17 -9.10 -0.74 -2.40
C ASP A 17 -7.80 -1.22 -1.72
N THR A 18 -6.98 -0.30 -1.18
CA THR A 18 -5.74 -0.64 -0.47
C THR A 18 -5.99 -1.58 0.70
N THR A 19 -5.34 -2.75 0.66
CA THR A 19 -5.63 -3.84 1.59
C THR A 19 -4.36 -4.46 2.15
N VAL A 20 -4.39 -4.82 3.43
CA VAL A 20 -3.35 -5.60 4.10
C VAL A 20 -3.85 -7.02 4.36
N TYR A 21 -3.09 -7.99 3.86
CA TYR A 21 -3.34 -9.42 3.98
C TYR A 21 -2.35 -10.03 5.00
N PRO A 22 -2.68 -10.07 6.30
CA PRO A 22 -1.85 -10.76 7.28
C PRO A 22 -1.87 -12.26 7.01
N SER A 23 -0.70 -12.90 6.97
CA SER A 23 -0.63 -14.33 6.67
C SER A 23 -1.11 -15.22 7.82
N GLY A 24 -1.06 -14.72 9.06
CA GLY A 24 -1.32 -15.49 10.27
C GLY A 24 -0.38 -16.68 10.49
N SER A 25 0.63 -16.84 9.62
CA SER A 25 1.52 -17.99 9.57
C SER A 25 2.97 -17.51 9.58
N PRO A 26 3.83 -18.08 10.43
CA PRO A 26 5.25 -17.74 10.44
C PRO A 26 5.98 -18.17 9.14
N ASN A 27 5.36 -19.07 8.36
CA ASN A 27 5.95 -19.64 7.14
C ASN A 27 5.46 -18.95 5.86
N ALA A 28 4.57 -17.97 5.95
CA ALA A 28 4.08 -17.20 4.81
C ALA A 28 4.23 -15.71 5.11
N ARG A 29 4.68 -14.93 4.13
CA ARG A 29 4.79 -13.48 4.29
C ARG A 29 3.40 -12.84 4.27
N SER A 30 3.21 -11.86 5.15
CA SER A 30 2.07 -10.95 5.02
C SER A 30 2.25 -10.09 3.77
N ARG A 31 1.15 -9.72 3.11
CA ARG A 31 1.17 -8.87 1.90
C ARG A 31 0.39 -7.58 2.13
N MET A 32 0.79 -6.50 1.49
CA MET A 32 0.06 -5.24 1.40
C MET A 32 -0.09 -4.90 -0.07
N GLU A 33 -1.31 -4.63 -0.52
CA GLU A 33 -1.61 -4.17 -1.87
C GLU A 33 -2.02 -2.71 -1.79
N ILE A 34 -1.20 -1.82 -2.33
CA ILE A 34 -1.41 -0.37 -2.36
C ILE A 34 -2.03 -0.01 -3.70
N HIS A 35 -3.15 0.70 -3.67
CA HIS A 35 -3.82 1.21 -4.87
C HIS A 35 -3.78 2.74 -4.89
N MET A 36 -3.37 3.29 -6.03
CA MET A 36 -3.47 4.72 -6.34
C MET A 36 -4.20 4.92 -7.66
N ALA A 37 -4.84 6.08 -7.81
CA ALA A 37 -5.45 6.47 -9.09
C ALA A 37 -4.38 6.52 -10.20
N GLU A 38 -4.74 6.13 -11.43
CA GLU A 38 -3.81 6.12 -12.56
C GLU A 38 -3.20 7.50 -12.86
N ASP A 39 -3.94 8.57 -12.59
CA ASP A 39 -3.57 9.96 -12.83
C ASP A 39 -2.91 10.65 -11.62
N ALA A 40 -2.75 9.95 -10.49
CA ALA A 40 -2.13 10.51 -9.30
C ALA A 40 -0.64 10.85 -9.50
N MET A 41 0.07 10.09 -10.34
CA MET A 41 1.46 10.32 -10.73
C MET A 41 1.85 9.47 -11.94
N THR A 42 3.07 9.63 -12.46
CA THR A 42 3.59 8.74 -13.50
C THR A 42 3.94 7.36 -12.95
N ALA A 43 3.90 6.34 -13.80
CA ALA A 43 4.29 4.98 -13.40
C ALA A 43 5.75 4.91 -12.91
N ALA A 44 6.65 5.71 -13.49
CA ALA A 44 8.06 5.75 -13.09
C ALA A 44 8.24 6.38 -11.69
N GLU A 45 7.48 7.43 -11.36
CA GLU A 45 7.49 8.03 -10.01
C GLU A 45 6.93 7.05 -8.99
N PHE A 46 5.87 6.32 -9.35
CA PHE A 46 5.28 5.28 -8.50
C PHE A 46 6.26 4.13 -8.25
N GLU A 47 6.90 3.63 -9.30
CA GLU A 47 7.95 2.61 -9.18
C GLU A 47 9.09 3.10 -8.30
N ALA A 48 9.60 4.31 -8.52
CA ALA A 48 10.67 4.87 -7.70
C ALA A 48 10.28 5.01 -6.22
N ALA A 49 9.03 5.40 -5.93
CA ALA A 49 8.55 5.59 -4.57
C ALA A 49 8.41 4.27 -3.80
N PHE A 50 7.87 3.23 -4.44
CA PHE A 50 7.54 1.97 -3.77
C PHE A 50 8.58 0.84 -3.94
N MET A 51 9.55 0.99 -4.86
CA MET A 51 10.74 0.13 -4.93
C MET A 51 11.86 0.53 -3.97
N ASP A 52 11.79 1.72 -3.37
CA ASP A 52 12.72 2.11 -2.31
C ASP A 52 12.42 1.31 -1.02
N GLU A 53 13.19 0.24 -0.81
CA GLU A 53 13.07 -0.61 0.38
C GLU A 53 13.25 0.18 1.68
N ALA A 54 14.09 1.22 1.69
CA ALA A 54 14.33 2.03 2.88
C ALA A 54 13.12 2.92 3.19
N ALA A 55 12.48 3.49 2.16
CA ALA A 55 11.25 4.26 2.32
C ALA A 55 10.08 3.39 2.76
N THR A 56 9.92 2.20 2.18
CA THR A 56 8.83 1.26 2.47
C THR A 56 9.05 0.39 3.72
N ALA A 57 10.24 0.43 4.33
CA ALA A 57 10.53 -0.27 5.59
C ALA A 57 9.59 0.14 6.74
N LYS A 58 9.00 1.34 6.69
CA LYS A 58 7.95 1.80 7.60
C LYS A 58 6.89 2.55 6.81
N ILE A 59 5.66 2.07 6.88
CA ILE A 59 4.49 2.61 6.19
C ILE A 59 3.47 2.98 7.25
N ARG A 60 2.97 4.21 7.24
CA ARG A 60 1.84 4.63 8.07
C ARG A 60 0.62 4.83 7.18
N LEU A 61 -0.47 4.11 7.46
CA LEU A 61 -1.75 4.31 6.79
C LEU A 61 -2.67 5.10 7.70
N THR A 62 -3.18 6.22 7.20
CA THR A 62 -4.11 7.09 7.91
C THR A 62 -5.38 7.25 7.10
N LYS A 63 -6.53 6.97 7.71
CA LYS A 63 -7.84 7.28 7.13
C LYS A 63 -8.50 8.38 7.93
N THR A 64 -9.00 9.37 7.21
CA THR A 64 -9.77 10.48 7.77
C THR A 64 -11.16 10.52 7.16
N THR A 65 -12.11 11.06 7.92
CA THR A 65 -13.43 11.49 7.40
C THR A 65 -13.25 12.67 6.43
N ASP A 66 -14.32 13.03 5.73
CA ASP A 66 -14.31 14.06 4.68
C ASP A 66 -13.73 15.41 5.12
N GLU A 67 -13.29 16.19 4.12
CA GLU A 67 -12.51 17.42 4.28
C GLU A 67 -13.17 18.46 5.20
N ASP A 68 -14.50 18.50 5.24
CA ASP A 68 -15.26 19.49 6.01
C ASP A 68 -15.30 19.19 7.53
N ASN A 69 -14.91 17.98 7.95
CA ASN A 69 -14.88 17.59 9.37
C ASN A 69 -13.86 16.46 9.62
N THR A 70 -12.58 16.76 9.41
CA THR A 70 -11.48 15.79 9.46
C THR A 70 -11.31 15.19 10.86
N LYS A 71 -11.72 13.92 10.99
CA LYS A 71 -11.45 13.07 12.15
C LYS A 71 -10.67 11.86 11.68
N ILE A 72 -9.70 11.44 12.49
CA ILE A 72 -8.94 10.21 12.24
C ILE A 72 -9.87 9.03 12.52
N VAL A 73 -10.17 8.26 11.47
CA VAL A 73 -10.92 7.00 11.54
C VAL A 73 -9.98 5.87 11.95
N PHE A 74 -8.80 5.81 11.33
CA PHE A 74 -7.73 4.94 11.78
C PHE A 74 -6.36 5.52 11.42
N ASP A 75 -5.37 5.08 12.18
CA ASP A 75 -3.96 5.45 12.02
C ASP A 75 -3.11 4.27 12.49
N THR A 76 -2.49 3.57 11.53
CA THR A 76 -1.78 2.31 11.78
C THR A 76 -0.41 2.34 11.12
N VAL A 77 0.60 1.89 11.86
CA VAL A 77 1.96 1.73 11.36
C VAL A 77 2.23 0.26 11.02
N TYR A 78 2.68 0.03 9.79
CA TYR A 78 3.16 -1.24 9.28
C TYR A 78 4.68 -1.17 9.09
N GLN A 79 5.37 -2.24 9.44
CA GLN A 79 6.83 -2.31 9.36
C GLN A 79 7.26 -3.50 8.52
N HIS A 80 8.37 -3.31 7.82
CA HIS A 80 9.07 -4.32 7.01
C HIS A 80 8.32 -4.82 5.76
N TYR A 81 7.29 -4.11 5.30
CA TYR A 81 6.66 -4.31 3.99
C TYR A 81 7.50 -3.66 2.89
N CYS A 82 8.70 -4.19 2.69
CA CYS A 82 9.71 -3.58 1.82
C CYS A 82 10.20 -4.50 0.71
N LEU A 83 9.62 -5.70 0.57
CA LEU A 83 9.92 -6.59 -0.55
C LEU A 83 8.85 -6.40 -1.62
N VAL A 84 9.24 -5.98 -2.82
CA VAL A 84 8.28 -5.79 -3.92
C VAL A 84 7.98 -7.14 -4.57
N ALA A 85 6.75 -7.62 -4.45
CA ALA A 85 6.27 -8.82 -5.15
C ALA A 85 5.79 -8.48 -6.56
N SER A 86 5.08 -7.36 -6.72
CA SER A 86 4.71 -6.82 -8.03
C SER A 86 4.52 -5.31 -7.96
N ILE A 87 4.72 -4.63 -9.09
CA ILE A 87 4.44 -3.21 -9.23
C ILE A 87 4.03 -2.93 -10.67
N GLY A 88 2.99 -2.10 -10.87
CA GLY A 88 2.54 -1.75 -12.21
C GLY A 88 1.12 -1.23 -12.26
N LYS A 89 0.47 -1.39 -13.42
CA LYS A 89 -0.92 -0.99 -13.63
C LYS A 89 -1.86 -2.19 -13.56
N LYS A 90 -2.99 -2.04 -12.88
CA LYS A 90 -4.03 -3.08 -12.76
C LYS A 90 -5.38 -2.51 -13.14
N ARG A 91 -6.09 -3.20 -14.02
CA ARG A 91 -7.50 -2.92 -14.28
C ARG A 91 -8.35 -3.50 -13.16
N VAL A 92 -9.16 -2.67 -12.53
CA VAL A 92 -10.07 -3.05 -11.45
C VAL A 92 -11.50 -2.84 -11.92
N SER A 93 -12.30 -3.90 -11.88
CA SER A 93 -13.72 -3.86 -12.24
C SER A 93 -14.54 -3.91 -10.97
N LYS A 94 -15.34 -2.87 -10.72
CA LYS A 94 -16.26 -2.77 -9.58
C LYS A 94 -17.69 -2.86 -10.08
N THR A 95 -18.51 -3.63 -9.39
CA THR A 95 -19.95 -3.70 -9.68
C THR A 95 -20.70 -2.92 -8.62
N ASP A 96 -21.45 -1.92 -9.03
CA ASP A 96 -22.44 -1.28 -8.17
C ASP A 96 -23.53 -2.30 -7.84
N ILE A 97 -23.64 -2.66 -6.57
CA ILE A 97 -24.58 -3.68 -6.09
C ILE A 97 -26.04 -3.23 -6.25
N ALA A 98 -26.31 -1.92 -6.19
CA ALA A 98 -27.65 -1.38 -6.29
C ALA A 98 -28.15 -1.30 -7.73
N THR A 99 -27.26 -0.98 -8.68
CA THR A 99 -27.63 -0.76 -10.10
C THR A 99 -27.23 -1.91 -11.03
N GLY A 100 -26.31 -2.77 -10.59
CA GLY A 100 -25.71 -3.83 -11.41
C GLY A 100 -24.72 -3.32 -12.47
N GLN A 101 -24.41 -2.02 -12.48
CA GLN A 101 -23.47 -1.43 -13.43
C GLN A 101 -22.03 -1.80 -13.06
N VAL A 102 -21.24 -2.14 -14.08
CA VAL A 102 -19.81 -2.39 -13.95
C VAL A 102 -19.04 -1.14 -14.34
N VAL A 103 -18.21 -0.66 -13.42
CA VAL A 103 -17.23 0.41 -13.67
C VAL A 103 -15.86 -0.23 -13.72
N GLU A 104 -15.10 0.06 -14.79
CA GLU A 104 -13.70 -0.36 -14.89
C GLU A 104 -12.80 0.86 -14.68
N GLU A 105 -11.84 0.72 -13.77
CA GLU A 105 -10.85 1.74 -13.43
C GLU A 105 -9.44 1.16 -13.62
N MET A 106 -8.49 2.01 -13.98
CA MET A 106 -7.07 1.66 -14.02
C MET A 106 -6.40 2.23 -12.78
N HIS A 107 -5.69 1.38 -12.03
CA HIS A 107 -4.95 1.78 -10.82
C HIS A 107 -3.45 1.58 -11.02
N LEU A 108 -2.65 2.42 -10.38
CA LEU A 108 -1.26 2.09 -10.04
C LEU A 108 -1.28 1.19 -8.81
N VAL A 109 -0.61 0.03 -8.88
CA VAL A 109 -0.66 -1.00 -7.83
C VAL A 109 0.73 -1.47 -7.47
N ALA A 110 1.02 -1.49 -6.17
CA ALA A 110 2.23 -2.08 -5.59
C ALA A 110 1.83 -3.18 -4.60
N GLU A 111 2.33 -4.39 -4.83
CA GLU A 111 2.23 -5.50 -3.89
C GLU A 111 3.54 -5.63 -3.12
N LEU A 112 3.47 -5.32 -1.82
CA LEU A 112 4.60 -5.36 -0.90
C LEU A 112 4.46 -6.55 0.04
N GLU A 113 5.52 -7.31 0.22
CA GLU A 113 5.60 -8.40 1.18
C GLU A 113 6.38 -7.96 2.43
N GLN A 114 5.92 -8.45 3.57
CA GLN A 114 6.60 -8.26 4.83
C GLN A 114 7.78 -9.22 4.95
N ARG A 115 8.97 -8.71 5.33
CA ARG A 115 10.09 -9.56 5.72
C ARG A 115 9.65 -10.50 6.85
N THR A 116 9.97 -11.78 6.73
CA THR A 116 9.82 -12.75 7.82
C THR A 116 10.71 -12.38 9.01
N TYR A 117 10.44 -12.97 10.17
CA TYR A 117 11.26 -12.72 11.36
C TYR A 117 12.76 -13.01 11.12
N ILE A 118 13.09 -14.12 10.44
CA ILE A 118 14.49 -14.48 10.14
C ILE A 118 15.13 -13.44 9.22
N GLU A 119 14.44 -13.02 8.16
CA GLU A 119 14.94 -11.99 7.24
C GLU A 119 15.15 -10.64 7.93
N GLN A 120 14.34 -10.29 8.92
CA GLN A 120 14.56 -9.10 9.73
C GLN A 120 15.83 -9.23 10.60
N GLN A 121 16.08 -10.40 11.19
CA GLN A 121 17.30 -10.63 11.98
C GLN A 121 18.56 -10.59 11.12
N LEU A 122 18.52 -11.19 9.92
CA LEU A 122 19.65 -11.16 8.97
C LEU A 122 19.95 -9.72 8.52
N ALA A 123 18.91 -8.96 8.19
CA ALA A 123 19.06 -7.56 7.80
C ALA A 123 19.70 -6.69 8.88
N ALA A 124 19.36 -6.93 10.15
CA ALA A 124 19.95 -6.22 11.29
C ALA A 124 21.45 -6.51 11.47
N LEU A 125 21.93 -7.63 10.92
CA LEU A 125 23.35 -8.01 10.87
C LEU A 125 24.06 -7.49 9.60
N GLY A 126 23.33 -6.82 8.69
CA GLY A 126 23.86 -6.37 7.40
C GLY A 126 24.08 -7.51 6.40
N LEU A 127 23.35 -8.62 6.56
CA LEU A 127 23.40 -9.81 5.71
C LEU A 127 22.17 -9.92 4.79
#